data_AF-A0A1F3A1C4-F1
#
_entry.id   AF-A0A1F3A1C4-F1
#
_cell.length_a   1.000
_cell.length_b   1.000
_cell.length_c   1.000
_cell.angle_alpha   90.00
_cell.angle_beta   90.00
_cell.angle_gamma   90.00
#
_symmetry.space_group_name_H-M   'P 1'
#
loop_
_entity.id
_entity.type
_entity.pdbx_description
1 polymer ?
#
loop_
_entity_poly.entity_id
_entity_poly.type
_entity_poly.pdbx_seq_one_letter_code
_entity_poly.pdbx_strand_id
1 'polypeptide(L)'
;MGRASLRQLSDILSAFQAANLTAASAVWAGDSDLDELYNSLYGELMQAMSDDAKRIPAGAHLLFISKNFERIGDHATNIAEAIHFVETGSPFPEARPKGDETAAALPGRRAE
;
A
#
# COMPACT_ATOMS: atom_id res chain seq x y z
N MET A 1 -6.50 7.55 1.08
CA MET A 1 -6.07 6.23 1.57
C MET A 1 -7.22 5.43 2.18
N GLY A 2 -7.84 5.84 3.30
CA GLY A 2 -8.84 5.00 4.00
C GLY A 2 -10.00 4.43 3.16
N ARG A 3 -10.56 5.20 2.21
CA ARG A 3 -11.59 4.67 1.29
C ARG A 3 -11.04 3.65 0.27
N ALA A 4 -9.81 3.86 -0.19
CA ALA A 4 -9.15 2.95 -1.12
C ALA A 4 -8.80 1.63 -0.42
N SER A 5 -8.20 1.70 0.78
CA SER A 5 -7.88 0.51 1.59
C SER A 5 -9.14 -0.27 1.99
N LEU A 6 -10.24 0.42 2.35
CA LEU A 6 -11.51 -0.25 2.64
C LEU A 6 -12.10 -0.95 1.41
N ARG A 7 -12.03 -0.31 0.24
CA ARG A 7 -12.50 -0.89 -1.02
C ARG A 7 -11.71 -2.15 -1.35
N GLN A 8 -10.38 -2.08 -1.36
CA GLN A 8 -9.53 -3.22 -1.68
C GLN A 8 -9.73 -4.38 -0.70
N LEU A 9 -9.90 -4.09 0.60
CA LEU A 9 -10.26 -5.10 1.60
C LEU A 9 -11.63 -5.72 1.32
N SER A 10 -12.62 -4.92 0.95
CA SER A 10 -13.96 -5.44 0.61
C SER A 10 -13.90 -6.32 -0.64
N ASP A 11 -13.15 -5.91 -1.65
CA ASP A 11 -13.03 -6.61 -2.93
C ASP A 11 -12.32 -7.95 -2.75
N ILE A 12 -11.24 -8.00 -1.95
CA ILE A 12 -10.53 -9.25 -1.71
C ILE A 12 -11.34 -10.25 -0.87
N LEU A 13 -12.09 -9.77 0.12
CA LEU A 13 -12.98 -10.64 0.91
C LEU A 13 -14.14 -11.16 0.06
N SER A 14 -14.58 -10.40 -0.94
CA SER A 14 -15.59 -10.84 -1.91
C SER A 14 -15.00 -11.90 -2.86
N ALA A 15 -13.78 -11.68 -3.36
CA ALA A 15 -13.06 -12.64 -4.18
C ALA A 15 -12.81 -13.97 -3.45
N PHE A 16 -12.43 -13.88 -2.16
CA PHE A 16 -12.23 -15.04 -1.29
C PHE A 16 -13.51 -15.89 -1.17
N GLN A 17 -14.64 -15.24 -0.84
CA GLN A 17 -15.93 -15.92 -0.69
C GLN A 17 -16.39 -16.60 -2.00
N ALA A 18 -16.05 -16.02 -3.15
CA ALA A 18 -16.45 -16.52 -4.46
C ALA A 18 -15.42 -17.47 -5.09
N ALA A 19 -14.29 -17.76 -4.43
CA ALA A 19 -13.14 -18.47 -5.02
C ALA A 19 -12.72 -17.89 -6.39
N ASN A 20 -12.80 -16.57 -6.53
CA ASN A 20 -12.63 -15.90 -7.82
C ASN A 20 -11.19 -15.44 -8.03
N LEU A 21 -10.42 -16.25 -8.77
CA LEU A 21 -9.03 -15.97 -9.12
C LEU A 21 -8.85 -14.65 -9.86
N THR A 22 -9.71 -14.33 -10.83
CA THR A 22 -9.61 -13.10 -11.61
C THR A 22 -9.78 -11.86 -10.72
N ALA A 23 -10.73 -11.90 -9.78
CA ALA A 23 -10.95 -10.81 -8.84
C ALA A 23 -9.77 -10.67 -7.86
N ALA A 24 -9.24 -11.79 -7.34
CA ALA A 24 -8.05 -11.77 -6.49
C ALA A 24 -6.83 -11.18 -7.21
N SER A 25 -6.58 -11.57 -8.46
CA SER A 25 -5.48 -11.00 -9.27
C SER A 25 -5.68 -9.51 -9.53
N ALA A 26 -6.90 -9.03 -9.71
CA ALA A 26 -7.18 -7.61 -9.88
C ALA A 26 -6.86 -6.80 -8.61
N VAL A 27 -7.23 -7.31 -7.42
CA VAL A 27 -6.86 -6.69 -6.12
C VAL A 27 -5.35 -6.66 -5.96
N TRP A 28 -4.67 -7.75 -6.32
CA TRP A 28 -3.22 -7.86 -6.23
C TRP A 28 -2.49 -6.83 -7.10
N ALA A 29 -2.94 -6.64 -8.34
CA ALA A 29 -2.36 -5.66 -9.25
C ALA A 29 -2.68 -4.20 -8.85
N GLY A 30 -3.87 -3.96 -8.29
CA GLY A 30 -4.33 -2.63 -7.87
C GLY A 30 -3.73 -2.11 -6.57
N ASP A 31 -2.91 -2.89 -5.85
CA ASP A 31 -2.27 -2.45 -4.60
C ASP A 31 -1.27 -1.31 -4.80
N SER A 32 -0.68 -1.24 -6.00
CA SER A 32 0.20 -0.15 -6.42
C SER A 32 -0.42 1.24 -6.23
N ASP A 33 -1.74 1.39 -6.38
CA ASP A 33 -2.45 2.65 -6.15
C ASP A 33 -2.35 3.13 -4.68
N LEU A 34 -2.34 2.20 -3.72
CA LEU A 34 -2.17 2.54 -2.30
C LEU A 34 -0.73 2.89 -1.96
N ASP A 35 0.24 2.18 -2.54
CA ASP A 35 1.67 2.48 -2.40
C ASP A 35 1.99 3.89 -2.93
N GLU A 36 1.52 4.22 -4.14
CA GLU A 36 1.71 5.54 -4.74
C GLU A 36 1.09 6.65 -3.88
N LEU A 37 -0.12 6.42 -3.38
CA LEU A 37 -0.81 7.38 -2.51
C LEU A 37 -0.09 7.56 -1.17
N TYR A 38 0.50 6.48 -0.63
CA TYR A 38 1.34 6.55 0.56
C TYR A 38 2.59 7.39 0.30
N ASN A 39 3.31 7.16 -0.80
CA ASN A 39 4.51 7.89 -1.16
C ASN A 39 4.26 9.39 -1.35
N SER A 40 3.19 9.75 -2.06
CA SER A 40 2.80 11.16 -2.24
C SER A 40 2.54 11.83 -0.89
N LEU A 41 1.73 11.19 -0.05
CA LEU A 41 1.37 11.72 1.26
C LEU A 41 2.59 11.79 2.21
N TYR A 42 3.51 10.83 2.10
CA TYR A 42 4.77 10.86 2.84
C TYR A 42 5.57 12.13 2.51
N GLY A 43 5.78 12.41 1.23
CA GLY A 43 6.50 13.61 0.78
C GLY A 43 5.84 14.91 1.23
N GLU A 44 4.52 15.02 1.10
CA GLU A 44 3.74 16.19 1.54
C GLU A 44 3.85 16.41 3.06
N LEU A 45 3.75 15.34 3.86
CA LEU A 45 3.87 15.43 5.31
C LEU A 45 5.29 15.79 5.74
N MET A 46 6.32 15.23 5.08
CA MET A 46 7.72 15.58 5.35
C MET A 46 7.97 17.06 5.05
N GLN A 47 7.52 17.57 3.91
CA GLN A 47 7.64 18.99 3.57
C GLN A 47 6.92 19.87 4.60
N ALA A 48 5.68 19.53 4.96
CA ALA A 48 4.92 20.31 5.92
C ALA A 48 5.57 20.36 7.32
N MET A 49 6.22 19.27 7.75
CA MET A 49 6.96 19.22 9.01
C MET A 49 8.29 19.99 8.96
N SER A 50 8.97 19.99 7.80
CA SER A 50 10.17 20.80 7.57
C SER A 50 9.86 22.30 7.54
N ASP A 51 8.72 22.69 6.99
CA ASP A 51 8.29 24.10 6.90
C ASP A 51 7.89 24.70 8.26
N ASP A 52 7.32 23.88 9.16
CA ASP A 52 6.93 24.31 10.51
C ASP A 52 7.03 23.17 11.53
N ALA A 53 8.02 23.27 12.43
CA ALA A 53 8.26 22.28 13.48
C ALA A 53 7.06 22.02 14.41
N LYS A 54 6.12 22.98 14.54
CA LYS A 54 4.89 22.77 15.32
C LYS A 54 3.98 21.70 14.70
N ARG A 55 4.15 21.38 13.42
CA ARG A 55 3.37 20.35 12.71
C ARG A 55 3.93 18.95 12.91
N ILE A 56 5.14 18.80 13.44
CA ILE A 56 5.79 17.49 13.63
C ILE A 56 4.91 16.48 14.40
N PRO A 57 4.29 16.82 15.55
CA PRO A 57 3.48 15.85 16.30
C PRO A 57 2.29 15.32 15.49
N ALA A 58 1.56 16.21 14.80
CA ALA A 58 0.42 15.82 13.98
C ALA A 58 0.86 15.06 12.72
N GLY A 59 1.94 15.51 12.06
CA GLY A 59 2.52 14.86 10.88
C GLY A 59 2.98 13.44 11.17
N ALA A 60 3.63 13.21 12.33
CA ALA A 60 4.02 11.87 12.76
C ALA A 60 2.81 10.93 12.92
N HIS A 61 1.74 11.38 13.57
CA HIS A 61 0.51 10.59 13.69
C HIS A 61 -0.14 10.30 12.33
N LEU A 62 -0.15 11.27 11.42
CA LEU A 62 -0.67 11.08 10.06
C LEU A 62 0.18 10.07 9.28
N LEU A 63 1.51 10.11 9.38
CA LEU A 63 2.38 9.10 8.78
C LEU A 63 2.07 7.69 9.28
N PHE A 64 1.88 7.53 10.59
CA PHE A 64 1.47 6.24 11.17
C PHE A 64 0.12 5.77 10.61
N ILE A 65 -0.88 6.65 10.55
CA ILE A 65 -2.20 6.30 10.00
C ILE A 65 -2.08 5.88 8.52
N SER A 66 -1.35 6.65 7.72
CA SER A 66 -1.13 6.37 6.30
C SER A 66 -0.42 5.03 6.08
N LYS A 67 0.63 4.74 6.87
CA LYS A 67 1.31 3.43 6.79
C LYS A 67 0.40 2.28 7.19
N ASN A 68 -0.51 2.47 8.15
CA ASN A 68 -1.50 1.43 8.48
C ASN A 68 -2.47 1.16 7.31
N PHE A 69 -2.82 2.17 6.51
CA PHE A 69 -3.63 1.95 5.31
C PHE A 69 -2.88 1.19 4.20
N GLU A 70 -1.60 1.49 3.99
CA GLU A 70 -0.76 0.72 3.06
C GLU A 70 -0.63 -0.74 3.52
N ARG A 71 -0.40 -0.99 4.81
CA ARG A 71 -0.36 -2.36 5.37
C ARG A 71 -1.66 -3.15 5.16
N ILE A 72 -2.80 -2.47 5.13
CA ILE A 72 -4.08 -3.13 4.81
C ILE A 72 -4.08 -3.64 3.37
N GLY A 73 -3.58 -2.85 2.41
CA GLY A 73 -3.41 -3.28 1.02
C GLY A 73 -2.42 -4.44 0.90
N ASP A 74 -1.29 -4.33 1.58
CA ASP A 74 -0.24 -5.36 1.65
C ASP A 74 -0.77 -6.70 2.23
N HIS A 75 -1.76 -6.64 3.13
CA HIS A 75 -2.47 -7.82 3.64
C HIS A 75 -3.54 -8.32 2.67
N ALA A 76 -4.22 -7.45 1.94
CA ALA A 76 -5.15 -7.85 0.88
C ALA A 76 -4.42 -8.63 -0.23
N THR A 77 -3.22 -8.21 -0.62
CA THR A 77 -2.41 -8.93 -1.61
C THR A 77 -1.93 -10.29 -1.11
N ASN A 78 -1.57 -10.42 0.17
CA ASN A 78 -1.30 -11.74 0.78
C ASN A 78 -2.52 -12.69 0.67
N ILE A 79 -3.74 -12.17 0.88
CA ILE A 79 -4.96 -12.98 0.74
C ILE A 79 -5.18 -13.37 -0.73
N ALA A 80 -4.91 -12.47 -1.68
CA ALA A 80 -5.00 -12.78 -3.10
C ALA A 80 -4.05 -13.91 -3.51
N GLU A 81 -2.80 -13.87 -3.03
CA GLU A 81 -1.81 -14.93 -3.23
C GLU A 81 -2.27 -16.25 -2.59
N ALA A 82 -2.89 -16.20 -1.42
CA ALA A 82 -3.43 -17.39 -0.75
C ALA A 82 -4.61 -18.01 -1.54
N ILE A 83 -5.54 -17.19 -2.06
CA ILE A 83 -6.61 -17.67 -2.94
C ILE A 83 -6.01 -18.35 -4.17
N HIS A 84 -5.01 -17.73 -4.81
CA HIS A 84 -4.33 -18.31 -5.96
C HIS A 84 -3.75 -19.69 -5.64
N PHE A 85 -3.05 -19.82 -4.52
CA PHE A 85 -2.45 -21.08 -4.10
C PHE A 85 -3.50 -22.15 -3.82
N VAL A 86 -4.60 -21.81 -3.13
CA VAL A 86 -5.67 -22.76 -2.80
C VAL A 86 -6.35 -23.31 -4.06
N GLU A 87 -6.62 -22.47 -5.05
CA GLU A 87 -7.34 -22.89 -6.27
C GLU A 87 -6.43 -23.58 -7.30
N THR A 88 -5.14 -23.24 -7.36
CA THR A 88 -4.22 -23.73 -8.41
C THR A 88 -3.22 -24.77 -7.92
N GLY A 89 -2.94 -24.82 -6.62
CA GLY A 89 -1.88 -25.62 -6.02
C GLY A 89 -0.46 -25.08 -6.26
N SER A 90 -0.32 -23.89 -6.84
CA SER A 90 0.97 -23.26 -7.15
C SER A 90 1.08 -21.84 -6.56
N PRO A 91 2.30 -21.36 -6.25
CA PRO A 91 2.50 -19.99 -5.80
C PRO A 91 2.15 -18.98 -6.91
N PHE A 92 1.85 -17.75 -6.51
CA PHE A 92 1.58 -16.67 -7.46
C PHE A 92 2.81 -16.46 -8.37
N PRO A 93 2.64 -16.43 -9.70
CA PRO A 93 3.76 -16.53 -10.64
C PRO A 93 4.59 -15.24 -10.76
N GLU A 94 4.01 -14.10 -10.39
CA GLU A 94 4.64 -12.78 -10.53
C GLU A 94 5.10 -12.23 -9.18
N ALA A 95 6.21 -11.48 -9.19
CA ALA A 95 6.65 -10.74 -8.03
C ALA A 95 5.71 -9.56 -7.78
N ARG A 96 5.36 -9.31 -6.52
CA ARG A 96 4.50 -8.18 -6.15
C ARG A 96 5.07 -6.86 -6.67
N PRO A 97 4.28 -6.05 -7.39
CA PRO A 97 4.68 -4.69 -7.76
C PRO A 97 4.67 -3.83 -6.49
N LYS A 98 5.78 -3.82 -5.75
CA LYS A 98 5.96 -2.93 -4.59
C LYS A 98 6.54 -1.60 -5.05
N GLY A 99 5.89 -0.51 -4.66
CA GLY A 99 6.30 0.84 -4.98
C GLY A 99 6.96 1.60 -3.84
N ASP A 100 7.53 0.97 -2.80
CA ASP A 100 8.08 1.71 -1.64
C ASP A 100 9.34 2.52 -2.02
N GLU A 101 9.13 3.78 -2.39
CA GLU A 101 10.17 4.74 -2.76
C GLU A 101 10.52 5.71 -1.62
N THR A 102 9.92 5.54 -0.43
CA THR A 102 10.10 6.50 0.68
C THR A 102 11.54 6.62 1.14
N ALA A 103 12.35 5.56 1.00
CA ALA A 103 13.77 5.58 1.31
C ALA A 103 14.62 6.42 0.32
N ALA A 104 14.14 6.62 -0.90
CA ALA A 104 14.83 7.38 -1.94
C ALA A 104 14.50 8.88 -1.92
N ALA A 105 13.38 9.27 -1.30
CA ALA A 105 12.84 10.63 -1.32
C ALA A 105 13.50 11.62 -0.33
N LEU A 106 14.71 11.36 0.19
CA LEU A 106 15.42 12.32 1.05
C LEU A 106 15.89 13.53 0.22
N PRO A 107 15.36 14.75 0.44
CA PRO A 107 15.91 15.94 -0.18
C PRO A 107 17.21 16.29 0.54
N GLY A 108 18.37 16.05 -0.08
CA GLY A 108 19.63 16.52 0.51
C GLY A 108 20.94 15.88 0.07
N ARG A 109 20.97 14.72 -0.62
CA ARG A 109 22.23 14.21 -1.18
C ARG A 109 22.51 14.85 -2.54
N ARG A 110 22.96 16.10 -2.53
CA ARG A 110 23.82 16.59 -3.61
C ARG A 110 25.12 15.78 -3.52
N ALA A 111 25.46 15.11 -4.61
CA ALA A 111 26.76 14.52 -4.79
C ALA A 111 27.82 15.63 -4.64
N GLU A 112 28.72 15.46 -3.69
CA GLU A 112 30.02 16.13 -3.68
C GLU A 112 30.94 15.49 -4.73
#